data_AF-A0A392MLN6-F1
#
_entry.id   AF-A0A392MLN6-F1
#
_cell.length_a   1.000
_cell.length_b   1.000
_cell.length_c   1.000
_cell.angle_alpha   90.00
_cell.angle_beta   90.00
_cell.angle_gamma   90.00
#
_symmetry.space_group_name_H-M   'P 1'
#
loop_
_entity.id
_entity.type
_entity.pdbx_description
1 polymer ?
#
loop_
_entity_poly.entity_id
_entity_poly.type
_entity_poly.pdbx_seq_one_letter_code
_entity_poly.pdbx_strand_id
1 'polypeptide(L)'
;SSEGRRNAYRAIVQARPPHLNNIYLATQRPDQLLKRTQLMERWARWEISNFEYLMQLNTLAGRSYNDITQYPVFPWILSDYSSESLDISNPSSFRDLSKPVGALNPDRLKRFQERYASFDDPVIPKFHYGSHYSSAGT
;
A
#
# COMPACT_ATOMS: atom_id res chain seq x y z
N SER A 1 16.25 -1.93 -21.35
CA SER A 1 17.39 -2.09 -20.42
C SER A 1 17.35 -0.99 -19.35
N SER A 2 18.02 -1.18 -18.21
CA SER A 2 18.18 -0.15 -17.16
C SER A 2 18.78 1.15 -17.70
N GLU A 3 19.69 1.03 -18.67
CA GLU A 3 20.34 2.15 -19.35
C GLU A 3 19.40 2.98 -20.22
N GLY A 4 18.54 2.33 -21.01
CA GLY A 4 17.53 3.04 -21.81
C GLY A 4 16.59 3.89 -20.96
N ARG A 5 16.16 3.35 -19.79
CA ARG A 5 15.34 4.09 -18.82
C ARG A 5 16.07 5.33 -18.30
N ARG A 6 17.35 5.19 -17.95
CA ARG A 6 18.19 6.30 -17.46
C ARG A 6 18.39 7.38 -18.53
N ASN A 7 18.55 7.00 -19.79
CA ASN A 7 18.74 7.94 -20.90
C ASN A 7 17.46 8.71 -21.22
N ALA A 8 16.32 8.03 -21.36
CA ALA A 8 15.02 8.67 -21.54
C ALA A 8 14.72 9.64 -20.39
N TYR A 9 15.00 9.19 -19.17
CA TYR A 9 14.84 9.98 -17.97
C TYR A 9 15.67 11.29 -17.99
N ARG A 10 16.96 11.22 -18.34
CA ARG A 10 17.80 12.42 -18.50
C ARG A 10 17.26 13.39 -19.54
N ALA A 11 16.79 12.89 -20.68
CA ALA A 11 16.24 13.72 -21.74
C ALA A 11 14.99 14.48 -21.28
N ILE A 12 14.09 13.83 -20.54
CA ILE A 12 12.87 14.46 -19.99
C ILE A 12 13.22 15.57 -19.00
N VAL A 13 14.16 15.32 -18.08
CA VAL A 13 14.61 16.34 -17.11
C VAL A 13 15.23 17.54 -17.83
N GLN A 14 16.04 17.30 -18.87
CA GLN A 14 16.65 18.36 -19.68
C GLN A 14 15.62 19.20 -20.44
N ALA A 15 14.49 18.61 -20.85
CA ALA A 15 13.40 19.31 -21.53
C ALA A 15 12.61 20.29 -20.63
N ARG A 16 12.82 20.25 -19.31
CA ARG A 16 12.17 21.12 -18.30
C ARG A 16 10.65 21.30 -18.50
N PRO A 17 9.85 20.22 -18.54
CA PRO A 17 8.40 20.35 -18.65
C PRO A 17 7.81 21.12 -17.46
N PRO A 18 6.79 21.95 -17.67
CA PRO A 18 6.27 22.88 -16.66
C PRO A 18 5.67 22.21 -15.41
N HIS A 19 5.23 20.94 -15.51
CA HIS A 19 4.58 20.21 -14.42
C HIS A 19 5.41 19.02 -13.91
N LEU A 20 6.71 19.00 -14.21
CA LEU A 20 7.55 17.90 -13.78
C LEU A 20 7.88 18.05 -12.29
N ASN A 21 7.40 17.12 -11.47
CA ASN A 21 7.65 17.15 -10.03
C ASN A 21 9.07 16.64 -9.72
N ASN A 22 9.97 17.59 -9.45
CA ASN A 22 11.40 17.34 -9.20
C ASN A 22 11.71 16.45 -7.99
N ILE A 23 10.76 16.26 -7.07
CA ILE A 23 10.99 15.45 -5.87
C ILE A 23 11.15 13.98 -6.25
N TYR A 24 10.31 13.48 -7.15
CA TYR A 24 10.35 12.10 -7.67
C TYR A 24 11.49 11.87 -8.67
N LEU A 25 12.19 12.95 -9.04
CA LEU A 25 13.24 12.91 -10.04
C LEU A 25 14.62 12.56 -9.44
N ALA A 26 14.92 13.07 -8.25
CA ALA A 26 16.29 13.03 -7.73
C ALA A 26 16.71 11.67 -7.13
N THR A 27 15.78 10.75 -6.85
CA THR A 27 16.09 9.41 -6.31
C THR A 27 14.95 8.44 -6.58
N GLN A 28 15.28 7.20 -7.00
CA GLN A 28 14.30 6.11 -7.19
C GLN A 28 14.12 5.27 -5.91
N ARG A 29 14.75 5.65 -4.80
CA ARG A 29 14.68 4.92 -3.54
C ARG A 29 13.52 5.44 -2.68
N PRO A 30 12.45 4.65 -2.46
CA PRO A 30 11.27 5.10 -1.73
C PRO A 30 11.57 5.60 -0.31
N ASP A 31 12.53 4.98 0.40
CA ASP A 31 12.94 5.35 1.75
C ASP A 31 13.56 6.76 1.81
N GLN A 32 14.31 7.14 0.77
CA GLN A 32 14.89 8.47 0.67
C GLN A 32 13.86 9.52 0.29
N LEU A 33 12.92 9.17 -0.61
CA LEU A 33 11.82 10.05 -0.99
C LEU A 33 10.92 10.35 0.21
N LEU A 34 10.58 9.33 1.01
CA LEU A 34 9.75 9.47 2.21
C LEU A 34 10.37 10.47 3.21
N LYS A 35 11.68 10.38 3.44
CA LYS A 35 12.41 11.31 4.31
C LYS A 35 12.46 12.73 3.74
N ARG A 36 12.66 12.87 2.42
CA ARG A 36 12.77 14.19 1.76
C ARG A 36 11.45 14.94 1.71
N THR A 37 10.34 14.24 1.50
CA THR A 37 9.00 14.85 1.44
C THR A 37 8.45 15.25 2.80
N GLN A 38 9.10 14.81 3.89
CA GLN A 38 8.59 14.95 5.26
C GLN A 38 7.14 14.46 5.39
N LEU A 39 6.78 13.44 4.61
CA LEU A 39 5.39 13.05 4.41
C LEU A 39 4.74 12.62 5.73
N MET A 40 5.50 11.93 6.59
CA MET A 40 5.04 11.47 7.90
C MET A 40 4.80 12.64 8.85
N GLU A 41 5.72 13.61 8.87
CA GLU A 41 5.63 14.80 9.72
C GLU A 41 4.45 15.69 9.32
N ARG A 42 4.25 15.89 8.01
CA ARG A 42 3.11 16.66 7.49
C ARG A 42 1.77 16.01 7.87
N TRP A 43 1.69 14.70 7.77
CA TRP A 43 0.51 13.95 8.22
C TRP A 43 0.30 14.06 9.74
N ALA A 44 1.36 13.89 10.54
CA ALA A 44 1.30 14.01 11.99
C ALA A 44 0.92 15.43 12.47
N ARG A 45 1.27 16.46 11.69
CA ARG A 45 0.89 17.87 11.92
C ARG A 45 -0.48 18.24 11.32
N TRP A 46 -1.24 17.27 10.80
CA TRP A 46 -2.56 17.49 10.18
C TRP A 46 -2.55 18.41 8.95
N GLU A 47 -1.40 18.55 8.28
CA GLU A 47 -1.29 19.33 7.04
C GLU A 47 -1.83 18.58 5.83
N ILE A 48 -1.95 17.25 5.94
CA ILE A 48 -2.53 16.36 4.94
C ILE A 48 -3.42 15.34 5.64
N SER A 49 -4.50 14.95 4.97
CA SER A 49 -5.45 13.95 5.44
C SER A 49 -4.87 12.53 5.40
N ASN A 50 -5.53 11.60 6.10
CA ASN A 50 -5.22 10.16 6.00
C ASN A 50 -5.29 9.65 4.55
N PHE A 51 -6.26 10.14 3.77
CA PHE A 51 -6.42 9.75 2.37
C PHE A 51 -5.20 10.19 1.53
N GLU A 52 -4.80 11.45 1.66
CA GLU A 52 -3.64 11.99 0.94
C GLU A 52 -2.35 11.28 1.37
N TYR A 53 -2.17 11.06 2.67
CA TYR A 53 -1.01 10.33 3.18
C TYR A 53 -0.92 8.93 2.57
N LEU A 54 -2.01 8.16 2.59
CA LEU A 54 -2.07 6.82 1.99
C LEU A 54 -1.88 6.85 0.47
N MET A 55 -2.42 7.84 -0.23
CA MET A 55 -2.17 8.01 -1.67
C MET A 55 -0.69 8.23 -1.97
N GLN A 56 -0.03 9.11 -1.21
CA GLN A 56 1.40 9.38 -1.39
C GLN A 56 2.24 8.14 -1.06
N LEU A 57 1.89 7.38 -0.02
CA LEU A 57 2.55 6.10 0.28
C LEU A 57 2.40 5.09 -0.87
N ASN A 58 1.21 4.98 -1.47
CA ASN A 58 0.97 4.13 -2.64
C ASN A 58 1.87 4.56 -3.81
N THR A 59 1.92 5.86 -4.14
CA THR A 59 2.78 6.38 -5.20
C THR A 59 4.26 6.10 -4.94
N LEU A 60 4.73 6.32 -3.71
CA LEU A 60 6.12 6.04 -3.33
C LEU A 60 6.46 4.55 -3.39
N ALA A 61 5.50 3.67 -3.12
CA ALA A 61 5.64 2.22 -3.27
C ALA A 61 5.59 1.75 -4.74
N GLY A 62 5.48 2.66 -5.71
CA GLY A 62 5.43 2.36 -7.14
C GLY A 62 4.04 2.02 -7.68
N ARG A 63 2.99 2.15 -6.87
CA ARG A 63 1.61 1.89 -7.30
C ARG A 63 1.07 3.03 -8.15
N SER A 64 0.26 2.69 -9.16
CA SER A 64 -0.31 3.67 -10.08
C SER A 64 -1.64 3.22 -10.63
N TYR A 65 -2.42 4.17 -11.14
CA TYR A 65 -3.65 3.88 -11.88
C TYR A 65 -3.40 3.30 -13.28
N ASN A 66 -2.15 3.36 -13.76
CA ASN A 66 -1.78 2.94 -15.12
C ASN A 66 -1.49 1.44 -15.22
N ASP A 67 -1.26 0.76 -14.10
CA ASP A 67 -1.02 -0.68 -14.03
C ASP A 67 -1.99 -1.31 -13.02
N ILE A 68 -3.01 -2.00 -13.53
CA ILE A 68 -4.03 -2.67 -12.72
C ILE A 68 -3.46 -3.75 -11.80
N THR A 69 -2.30 -4.31 -12.12
CA THR A 69 -1.62 -5.30 -11.26
C THR A 69 -0.93 -4.63 -10.05
N GLN A 70 -0.73 -3.31 -10.11
CA GLN A 70 -0.11 -2.48 -9.07
C GLN A 70 -0.97 -1.28 -8.69
N TYR A 71 -2.29 -1.48 -8.64
CA TYR A 71 -3.25 -0.43 -8.28
C TYR A 71 -3.05 0.07 -6.84
N PRO A 72 -3.34 1.34 -6.51
CA PRO A 72 -3.32 1.83 -5.13
C PRO A 72 -4.20 0.99 -4.18
N VAL A 73 -3.68 0.71 -2.99
CA VAL A 73 -4.36 -0.12 -1.97
C VAL A 73 -4.77 0.73 -0.80
N PHE A 74 -6.01 0.54 -0.35
CA PHE A 74 -6.56 1.13 0.86
C PHE A 74 -7.05 0.05 1.82
N PRO A 75 -6.92 0.26 3.14
CA PRO A 75 -7.48 -0.66 4.11
C PRO A 75 -9.00 -0.54 4.15
N TRP A 76 -9.67 -1.68 4.37
CA TRP A 76 -11.04 -1.68 4.85
C TRP A 76 -11.10 -0.98 6.21
N ILE A 77 -12.01 -0.03 6.39
CA ILE A 77 -12.11 0.75 7.63
C ILE A 77 -13.27 0.28 8.50
N LEU A 78 -14.43 0.04 7.90
CA LEU A 78 -15.62 -0.38 8.62
C LEU A 78 -15.65 -1.91 8.77
N SER A 79 -16.20 -2.37 9.89
CA SER A 79 -16.54 -3.76 10.15
C SER A 79 -18.04 -4.00 10.19
N ASP A 80 -18.83 -2.97 10.48
CA ASP A 80 -20.29 -3.06 10.50
C ASP A 80 -20.90 -2.57 9.17
N TYR A 81 -21.50 -3.52 8.46
CA TYR A 81 -22.27 -3.29 7.23
C TYR A 81 -23.71 -3.80 7.36
N SER A 82 -24.14 -4.13 8.58
CA SER A 82 -25.42 -4.78 8.87
C SER A 82 -26.41 -3.87 9.56
N SER A 83 -25.92 -2.94 10.37
CA SER A 83 -26.77 -1.96 11.06
C SER A 83 -27.39 -0.97 10.07
N GLU A 84 -28.65 -0.59 10.32
CA GLU A 84 -29.35 0.42 9.52
C GLU A 84 -28.67 1.80 9.61
N SER A 85 -28.09 2.11 10.77
CA SER A 85 -27.30 3.31 11.00
C SER A 85 -25.93 2.95 11.56
N LEU A 86 -24.90 3.64 11.08
CA LEU A 86 -23.52 3.44 11.49
C LEU A 86 -23.17 4.36 12.66
N ASP A 87 -22.93 3.78 13.83
CA ASP A 87 -22.42 4.52 14.99
C ASP A 87 -20.90 4.69 14.90
N ILE A 88 -20.45 5.90 14.57
CA ILE A 88 -19.02 6.24 14.48
C ILE A 88 -18.33 6.39 15.84
N SER A 89 -19.08 6.41 16.94
CA SER A 89 -18.52 6.46 18.30
C SER A 89 -18.21 5.06 18.84
N ASN A 90 -18.80 4.02 18.24
CA ASN A 90 -18.58 2.63 18.63
C ASN A 90 -17.29 2.07 18.01
N PRO A 91 -16.27 1.71 18.83
CA PRO A 91 -15.03 1.14 18.30
C PRO A 91 -15.24 -0.18 17.54
N SER A 92 -16.30 -0.94 17.84
CA SER A 92 -16.61 -2.21 17.16
C SER A 92 -17.13 -2.04 15.74
N SER A 93 -17.54 -0.83 15.35
CA SER A 93 -17.92 -0.48 13.98
C SER A 93 -16.71 -0.32 13.05
N PHE A 94 -15.50 -0.29 13.61
CA PHE A 94 -14.24 -0.18 12.87
C PHE A 94 -13.42 -1.48 12.90
N ARG A 95 -12.73 -1.73 11.79
CA ARG A 95 -11.80 -2.84 11.66
C ARG A 95 -10.55 -2.59 12.51
N ASP A 96 -10.09 -3.63 13.19
CA ASP A 96 -8.76 -3.65 13.81
C ASP A 96 -7.65 -3.51 12.75
N LEU A 97 -7.10 -2.30 12.62
CA LEU A 97 -6.06 -1.96 11.62
C LEU A 97 -4.69 -2.58 11.94
N SER A 98 -4.47 -3.08 13.15
CA SER A 98 -3.21 -3.74 13.55
C SER A 98 -3.05 -5.13 12.91
N LYS A 99 -4.15 -5.71 12.41
CA LYS A 99 -4.18 -7.05 11.83
C LYS A 99 -4.37 -7.02 10.32
N PRO A 100 -3.75 -7.95 9.56
CA PRO A 100 -4.12 -8.18 8.16
C PRO A 100 -5.53 -8.77 8.07
N VAL A 101 -6.18 -8.61 6.91
CA VAL A 101 -7.55 -9.11 6.66
C VAL A 101 -7.68 -10.59 7.02
N GLY A 102 -6.70 -11.42 6.63
CA GLY A 102 -6.69 -12.85 6.91
C GLY A 102 -6.75 -13.22 8.40
N ALA A 103 -6.32 -12.32 9.28
CA ALA A 103 -6.24 -12.53 10.73
C ALA A 103 -7.44 -11.98 11.53
N LEU A 104 -8.42 -11.34 10.88
CA LEU A 104 -9.59 -10.76 11.56
C LEU A 104 -10.54 -11.82 12.12
N ASN A 105 -10.68 -12.95 11.42
CA ASN A 105 -11.50 -14.07 11.86
C ASN A 105 -10.59 -15.11 12.55
N PRO A 106 -10.78 -15.40 13.85
CA PRO A 106 -9.92 -16.31 14.61
C PRO A 106 -9.86 -17.73 14.05
N ASP A 107 -11.00 -18.30 13.64
CA ASP A 107 -11.06 -19.65 13.08
C ASP A 107 -10.32 -19.73 11.75
N ARG A 108 -10.46 -18.70 10.91
CA ARG A 108 -9.74 -18.60 9.65
C ARG A 108 -8.24 -18.42 9.88
N LEU A 109 -7.84 -17.62 10.86
CA LEU A 109 -6.45 -17.43 11.25
C LEU A 109 -5.81 -18.74 11.69
N LYS A 110 -6.50 -19.51 12.53
CA LYS A 110 -6.02 -20.83 12.99
C LYS A 110 -5.70 -21.75 11.82
N ARG A 111 -6.60 -21.83 10.83
CA ARG A 111 -6.37 -22.62 9.60
C ARG A 111 -5.14 -22.14 8.81
N PHE A 112 -4.91 -20.83 8.72
CA PHE A 112 -3.72 -20.30 8.06
C PHE A 112 -2.42 -20.63 8.80
N GLN A 113 -2.44 -20.57 10.13
CA GLN A 113 -1.30 -20.93 10.97
C GLN A 113 -0.99 -22.43 10.90
N GLU A 114 -2.02 -23.29 10.94
CA GLU A 114 -1.89 -24.74 10.77
C GLU A 114 -1.26 -25.07 9.41
N ARG A 115 -1.79 -24.48 8.32
CA ARG A 115 -1.22 -24.65 6.99
C ARG A 115 0.23 -24.19 6.91
N TYR A 116 0.55 -23.02 7.49
CA TYR A 116 1.93 -22.53 7.51
C TYR A 116 2.87 -23.50 8.24
N ALA A 117 2.44 -24.00 9.40
CA ALA A 117 3.23 -24.93 10.21
C ALA A 117 3.47 -26.26 9.48
N SER A 118 2.44 -26.82 8.86
CA SER A 118 2.51 -28.09 8.13
C SER A 118 3.09 -27.98 6.72
N PHE A 119 3.27 -26.78 6.19
CA PHE A 119 3.83 -26.57 4.85
C PHE A 119 5.32 -26.94 4.86
N ASP A 120 5.68 -27.95 4.07
CA ASP A 120 7.05 -28.43 3.89
C ASP A 120 7.31 -28.62 2.40
N ASP A 121 7.97 -27.64 1.79
CA ASP A 121 8.33 -27.65 0.37
C ASP A 121 9.80 -27.20 0.25
N PRO A 122 10.64 -27.94 -0.50
CA PRO A 122 12.07 -27.66 -0.59
C PRO A 122 12.40 -26.41 -1.41
N VAL A 123 11.46 -25.89 -2.21
CA VAL A 123 11.67 -24.75 -3.11
C VAL A 123 10.85 -23.54 -2.68
N ILE A 124 9.62 -23.75 -2.21
CA ILE A 124 8.68 -22.69 -1.91
C ILE A 124 8.77 -22.31 -0.42
N PRO A 125 9.03 -21.03 -0.08
CA PRO A 125 9.01 -20.58 1.30
C PRO A 125 7.61 -20.72 1.92
N LYS A 126 7.53 -20.99 3.23
CA LYS A 126 6.24 -21.04 3.95
C LYS A 126 5.51 -19.69 3.85
N PHE A 127 4.19 -19.74 3.64
CA PHE A 127 3.34 -18.56 3.53
C PHE A 127 1.99 -18.75 4.21
N HIS A 128 1.42 -17.65 4.72
CA HIS A 128 0.09 -17.67 5.33
C HIS A 128 -1.03 -17.55 4.30
N TYR A 129 -0.81 -16.84 3.19
CA TYR A 129 -1.83 -16.53 2.19
C TYR A 129 -1.31 -16.86 0.79
N GLY A 130 -2.04 -17.71 0.04
CA GLY A 130 -1.75 -17.99 -1.37
C GLY A 130 -2.41 -17.01 -2.34
N SER A 131 -3.22 -16.09 -1.81
CA SER A 131 -3.90 -15.03 -2.55
C SER A 131 -3.40 -13.67 -2.10
N HIS A 132 -3.37 -12.70 -3.01
CA HIS A 132 -2.96 -11.33 -2.71
C HIS A 132 -4.15 -10.43 -2.36
N TYR A 133 -3.89 -9.38 -1.58
CA TYR A 133 -4.87 -8.36 -1.19
C TYR A 133 -5.13 -7.30 -2.28
N SER A 134 -4.40 -7.37 -3.38
CA SER A 134 -4.50 -6.49 -4.54
C SER A 134 -4.22 -7.35 -5.77
N SER A 135 -5.19 -7.43 -6.66
CA SER A 135 -5.10 -8.20 -7.90
C SER A 135 -5.83 -7.47 -9.03
N ALA A 136 -5.49 -7.77 -10.28
CA ALA A 136 -6.18 -7.17 -11.43
C ALA A 136 -7.65 -7.63 -11.58
N GLY A 137 -8.04 -8.71 -10.89
CA GLY A 137 -9.39 -9.30 -10.97
C GLY A 137 -10.29 -8.98 -9.78
N THR A 138 -9.87 -8.07 -8.89
CA THR A 138 -10.61 -7.57 -7.72
C THR A 138 -10.82 -6.09 -7.86
#